data_AF-A0A0G1MQL4-F1
#
_entry.id   AF-A0A0G1MQL4-F1
#
_cell.length_a   1.000
_cell.length_b   1.000
_cell.length_c   1.000
_cell.angle_alpha   90.00
_cell.angle_beta   90.00
_cell.angle_gamma   90.00
#
_symmetry.space_group_name_H-M   'P 1'
#
loop_
_entity.id
_entity.type
_entity.pdbx_description
1 polymer ?
#
loop_
_entity_poly.entity_id
_entity_poly.type
_entity_poly.pdbx_seq_one_letter_code
_entity_poly.pdbx_strand_id
1 'polypeptide(L)'
;MKLEKNPQTRKLYRKLLSLVDKTGGLAFPRMTRVKQISSSHCGPAVIQTLFSFLGVRVSQTGIVRSLRVQKKIRSTGLNFRELSRAVGFLGKKDYVFWRKNNASIDDLSKIVNKYKYPVGVEWQGVFYEDEDEDNGHYSVVTKVDKEAGFLRMSDPYPKFAGIDRKFEIKFFVKRWWDVNIINGRKVIDKKMIFVITPKKETWPKKLGMKK
;
A
#
# COMPACT_ATOMS: atom_id res chain seq x y z
N MET A 1 -12.80 -2.20 14.30
CA MET A 1 -11.99 -3.43 14.20
C MET A 1 -12.65 -4.69 14.76
N LYS A 2 -13.41 -4.66 15.88
CA LYS A 2 -13.98 -5.88 16.49
C LYS A 2 -14.80 -6.76 15.52
N LEU A 3 -15.65 -6.15 14.68
CA LEU A 3 -16.45 -6.85 13.67
C LEU A 3 -15.62 -7.47 12.53
N GLU A 4 -14.45 -6.90 12.23
CA GLU A 4 -13.59 -7.44 11.18
C GLU A 4 -12.78 -8.64 11.67
N LYS A 5 -12.41 -8.62 12.97
CA LYS A 5 -11.68 -9.71 13.64
C LYS A 5 -12.52 -10.99 13.73
N ASN A 6 -13.81 -10.90 14.04
CA ASN A 6 -14.67 -12.09 14.14
C ASN A 6 -15.09 -12.60 12.73
N PRO A 7 -14.74 -13.84 12.34
CA PRO A 7 -15.08 -14.41 11.03
C PRO A 7 -16.57 -14.37 10.68
N GLN A 8 -17.45 -14.57 11.67
CA GLN A 8 -18.90 -14.59 11.49
C GLN A 8 -19.46 -13.21 11.10
N THR A 9 -18.85 -12.12 11.60
CA THR A 9 -19.30 -10.75 11.35
C THR A 9 -18.51 -10.03 10.25
N ARG A 10 -17.38 -10.60 9.80
CA ARG A 10 -16.51 -10.03 8.74
C ARG A 10 -17.24 -9.80 7.42
N LYS A 11 -18.11 -10.72 7.00
CA LYS A 11 -18.92 -10.57 5.77
C LYS A 11 -19.88 -9.39 5.87
N LEU A 12 -20.54 -9.22 7.03
CA LEU A 12 -21.41 -8.09 7.29
C LEU A 12 -20.63 -6.78 7.30
N TYR A 13 -19.47 -6.76 7.97
CA TYR A 13 -18.60 -5.58 8.00
C TYR A 13 -18.16 -5.13 6.60
N ARG A 14 -17.79 -6.07 5.71
CA ARG A 14 -17.49 -5.77 4.31
C ARG A 14 -18.69 -5.17 3.57
N LYS A 15 -19.90 -5.69 3.80
CA LYS A 15 -21.13 -5.12 3.22
C LYS A 15 -21.36 -3.68 3.70
N LEU A 16 -21.17 -3.40 4.99
CA LEU A 16 -21.31 -2.06 5.56
C LEU A 16 -20.31 -1.08 4.93
N LEU A 17 -19.03 -1.46 4.81
CA LEU A 17 -18.03 -0.63 4.14
C LEU A 17 -18.37 -0.37 2.68
N SER A 18 -18.89 -1.38 1.97
CA SER A 18 -19.31 -1.23 0.57
C SER A 18 -20.52 -0.30 0.45
N LEU A 19 -21.46 -0.34 1.39
CA LEU A 19 -22.59 0.59 1.43
C LEU A 19 -22.11 2.03 1.67
N VAL A 20 -21.16 2.23 2.60
CA VAL A 20 -20.52 3.54 2.83
C VAL A 20 -19.85 4.06 1.56
N ASP A 21 -19.18 3.20 0.79
CA ASP A 21 -18.56 3.59 -0.49
C ASP A 21 -19.61 3.93 -1.56
N LYS A 22 -20.77 3.26 -1.57
CA LYS A 22 -21.85 3.55 -2.50
C LYS A 22 -22.53 4.89 -2.20
N THR A 23 -22.71 5.23 -0.93
CA THR A 23 -23.41 6.46 -0.53
C THR A 23 -22.48 7.67 -0.46
N GLY A 24 -21.27 7.51 0.08
CA GLY A 24 -20.29 8.58 0.25
C GLY A 24 -19.24 8.70 -0.86
N GLY A 25 -19.23 7.77 -1.81
CA GLY A 25 -18.25 7.68 -2.88
C GLY A 25 -16.98 6.93 -2.47
N LEU A 26 -16.50 6.06 -3.38
CA LEU A 26 -15.23 5.37 -3.22
C LEU A 26 -14.06 6.34 -3.49
N ALA A 27 -13.12 6.43 -2.55
CA ALA A 27 -11.90 7.20 -2.74
C ALA A 27 -11.12 6.66 -3.96
N PHE A 28 -10.62 7.53 -4.84
CA PHE A 28 -9.89 7.12 -6.06
C PHE A 28 -10.64 6.05 -6.88
N PRO A 29 -11.83 6.36 -7.43
CA PRO A 29 -12.71 5.35 -8.06
C PRO A 29 -12.10 4.70 -9.31
N ARG A 30 -11.13 5.35 -9.97
CA ARG A 30 -10.38 4.80 -11.12
C ARG A 30 -9.24 3.85 -10.73
N MET A 31 -8.86 3.82 -9.45
CA MET A 31 -7.81 2.93 -8.96
C MET A 31 -8.39 1.53 -8.72
N THR A 32 -7.79 0.50 -9.30
CA THR A 32 -8.22 -0.89 -9.11
C THR A 32 -7.74 -1.43 -7.76
N ARG A 33 -8.61 -2.10 -7.00
CA ARG A 33 -8.26 -2.79 -5.74
C ARG A 33 -7.79 -4.21 -6.06
N VAL A 34 -6.49 -4.38 -6.31
CA VAL A 34 -5.93 -5.62 -6.83
C VAL A 34 -5.63 -6.62 -5.71
N LYS A 35 -5.94 -7.89 -5.94
CA LYS A 35 -5.54 -9.03 -5.10
C LYS A 35 -4.11 -9.48 -5.43
N GLN A 36 -3.28 -9.74 -4.42
CA GLN A 36 -1.96 -10.35 -4.62
C GLN A 36 -2.08 -11.80 -5.13
N ILE A 37 -1.21 -12.19 -6.07
CA ILE A 37 -1.25 -13.52 -6.69
C ILE A 37 -0.62 -14.63 -5.84
N SER A 38 0.22 -14.27 -4.85
CA SER A 38 0.72 -15.18 -3.81
C SER A 38 1.08 -14.40 -2.55
N SER A 39 1.41 -15.08 -1.45
CA SER A 39 1.83 -14.47 -0.17
C SER A 39 2.96 -13.45 -0.32
N SER A 40 3.89 -13.66 -1.24
CA SER A 40 5.05 -12.77 -1.45
C SER A 40 4.82 -11.62 -2.46
N HIS A 41 3.60 -11.43 -2.97
CA HIS A 41 3.29 -10.45 -4.04
C HIS A 41 2.58 -9.17 -3.57
N CYS A 42 2.53 -8.88 -2.27
CA CYS A 42 1.92 -7.65 -1.75
C CYS A 42 2.56 -6.38 -2.36
N GLY A 43 3.89 -6.30 -2.44
CA GLY A 43 4.61 -5.20 -3.08
C GLY A 43 4.24 -5.02 -4.57
N PRO A 44 4.37 -6.06 -5.43
CA PRO A 44 3.88 -6.02 -6.80
C PRO A 44 2.40 -5.62 -6.94
N ALA A 45 1.52 -6.11 -6.07
CA ALA A 45 0.10 -5.77 -6.12
C ALA A 45 -0.16 -4.29 -5.80
N VAL A 46 0.59 -3.72 -4.85
CA VAL A 46 0.56 -2.28 -4.56
C VAL A 46 1.06 -1.45 -5.74
N ILE A 47 2.16 -1.85 -6.40
CA ILE A 47 2.63 -1.14 -7.61
C ILE A 47 1.61 -1.20 -8.73
N GLN A 48 0.99 -2.36 -8.96
CA GLN A 48 -0.11 -2.48 -9.94
C GLN A 48 -1.29 -1.57 -9.59
N THR A 49 -1.65 -1.49 -8.30
CA THR A 49 -2.72 -0.64 -7.78
C THR A 49 -2.40 0.84 -8.03
N LEU A 50 -1.21 1.30 -7.68
CA LEU A 50 -0.79 2.70 -7.87
C LEU A 50 -0.67 3.09 -9.36
N PHE A 51 -0.19 2.19 -10.23
CA PHE A 51 -0.20 2.45 -11.67
C PHE A 51 -1.62 2.54 -12.25
N SER A 52 -2.56 1.73 -11.75
CA SER A 52 -3.96 1.79 -12.21
C SER A 52 -4.62 3.15 -11.91
N PHE A 53 -4.26 3.78 -10.79
CA PHE A 53 -4.68 5.16 -10.47
C PHE A 53 -4.23 6.15 -11.55
N LEU A 54 -3.05 5.94 -12.13
CA LEU A 54 -2.48 6.75 -13.22
C LEU A 54 -2.98 6.33 -14.61
N GLY A 55 -3.92 5.38 -14.69
CA GLY A 55 -4.42 4.84 -15.96
C GLY A 55 -3.44 3.90 -16.67
N VAL A 56 -2.37 3.46 -16.01
CA VAL A 56 -1.36 2.57 -16.60
C VAL A 56 -1.66 1.13 -16.21
N ARG A 57 -1.69 0.25 -17.21
CA ARG A 57 -1.86 -1.18 -17.00
C ARG A 57 -0.50 -1.85 -16.85
N VAL A 58 -0.25 -2.44 -15.69
CA VAL A 58 0.88 -3.34 -15.43
C VAL A 58 0.36 -4.62 -14.76
N SER A 59 1.17 -5.68 -14.76
CA SER A 59 0.83 -6.92 -14.06
C SER A 59 1.85 -7.23 -12.97
N GLN A 60 1.40 -7.90 -11.90
CA GLN A 60 2.28 -8.42 -10.85
C GLN A 60 3.42 -9.29 -11.40
N THR A 61 3.12 -10.18 -12.34
CA THR A 61 4.14 -11.02 -12.99
C THR A 61 5.11 -10.20 -13.85
N GLY A 62 4.62 -9.15 -14.53
CA GLY A 62 5.45 -8.20 -15.28
C GLY A 62 6.43 -7.44 -14.37
N ILE A 63 5.98 -6.99 -13.21
CA ILE A 63 6.81 -6.37 -12.17
C ILE A 63 7.96 -7.30 -11.77
N VAL A 64 7.65 -8.54 -11.39
CA VAL A 64 8.65 -9.53 -10.98
C VAL A 64 9.63 -9.87 -12.10
N ARG A 65 9.12 -10.06 -13.34
CA ARG A 65 9.96 -10.35 -14.52
C ARG A 65 10.90 -9.20 -14.87
N SER A 66 10.44 -7.95 -14.76
CA SER A 66 11.27 -6.76 -15.05
C SER A 66 12.51 -6.66 -14.15
N LEU A 67 12.43 -7.21 -12.94
CA LEU A 67 13.51 -7.24 -11.97
C LEU A 67 14.37 -8.52 -12.05
N ARG A 68 13.93 -9.54 -12.79
CA ARG A 68 14.55 -10.89 -12.84
C ARG A 68 14.64 -11.58 -11.47
N VAL A 69 13.61 -11.42 -10.62
CA VAL A 69 13.57 -11.91 -9.23
C VAL A 69 12.53 -13.02 -8.99
N GLN A 70 12.12 -13.75 -10.02
CA GLN A 70 11.06 -14.79 -9.96
C GLN A 70 11.32 -15.85 -8.88
N LYS A 71 12.59 -16.23 -8.65
CA LYS A 71 12.97 -17.17 -7.59
C LYS A 71 13.04 -16.47 -6.22
N LYS A 72 13.71 -15.32 -6.15
CA LYS A 72 13.95 -14.54 -4.92
C LYS A 72 12.66 -14.07 -4.25
N ILE A 73 11.65 -13.66 -5.02
CA ILE A 73 10.42 -13.10 -4.44
C ILE A 73 9.73 -14.09 -3.52
N ARG A 74 9.81 -15.40 -3.80
CA ARG A 74 9.16 -16.44 -2.98
C ARG A 74 9.72 -16.52 -1.56
N SER A 75 10.98 -16.14 -1.34
CA SER A 75 11.63 -16.22 -0.03
C SER A 75 11.56 -14.93 0.77
N THR A 76 11.63 -13.77 0.10
CA THR A 76 11.85 -12.48 0.78
C THR A 76 10.99 -11.34 0.25
N GLY A 77 10.00 -11.62 -0.61
CA GLY A 77 9.18 -10.58 -1.22
C GLY A 77 10.02 -9.60 -2.05
N LEU A 78 9.58 -8.34 -2.12
CA LEU A 78 10.33 -7.22 -2.70
C LEU A 78 10.46 -6.09 -1.69
N ASN A 79 11.66 -5.53 -1.54
CA ASN A 79 11.87 -4.33 -0.74
C ASN A 79 11.61 -3.05 -1.56
N PHE A 80 11.54 -1.90 -0.89
CA PHE A 80 11.24 -0.62 -1.54
C PHE A 80 12.22 -0.23 -2.67
N ARG A 81 13.49 -0.65 -2.61
CA ARG A 81 14.48 -0.35 -3.66
C ARG A 81 14.16 -1.13 -4.94
N GLU A 82 13.78 -2.39 -4.78
CA GLU A 82 13.31 -3.24 -5.87
C GLU A 82 12.00 -2.68 -6.46
N LEU A 83 11.06 -2.25 -5.61
CA LEU A 83 9.83 -1.59 -6.06
C LEU A 83 10.11 -0.31 -6.87
N SER A 84 11.00 0.56 -6.39
CA SER A 84 11.42 1.78 -7.11
C SER A 84 12.03 1.46 -8.48
N ARG A 85 12.93 0.46 -8.54
CA ARG A 85 13.50 -0.02 -9.82
C ARG A 85 12.43 -0.55 -10.78
N ALA A 86 11.47 -1.32 -10.28
CA ALA A 86 10.38 -1.85 -11.11
C ALA A 86 9.54 -0.71 -11.70
N VAL A 87 9.25 0.35 -10.94
CA VAL A 87 8.56 1.53 -11.45
C VAL A 87 9.35 2.19 -12.58
N GLY A 88 10.67 2.33 -12.43
CA GLY A 88 11.53 2.87 -13.48
C GLY A 88 11.51 2.05 -14.77
N PHE A 89 11.55 0.72 -14.67
CA PHE A 89 11.51 -0.18 -15.83
C PHE A 89 10.16 -0.20 -16.52
N LEU A 90 9.07 -0.41 -15.77
CA LEU A 90 7.72 -0.52 -16.32
C LEU A 90 7.20 0.81 -16.85
N GLY A 91 7.51 1.89 -16.14
CA GLY A 91 7.15 3.23 -16.52
C GLY A 91 8.02 3.81 -17.63
N LYS A 92 8.97 3.06 -18.22
CA LYS A 92 9.91 3.55 -19.25
C LYS A 92 10.60 4.88 -18.89
N LYS A 93 10.86 5.11 -17.59
CA LYS A 93 11.38 6.37 -17.03
C LYS A 93 10.43 7.59 -17.10
N ASP A 94 9.17 7.42 -17.51
CA ASP A 94 8.13 8.46 -17.50
C ASP A 94 7.44 8.59 -16.14
N TYR A 95 7.74 7.70 -15.20
CA TYR A 95 7.19 7.69 -13.85
C TYR A 95 8.30 7.73 -12.81
N VAL A 96 8.01 8.35 -11.68
CA VAL A 96 8.92 8.54 -10.56
C VAL A 96 8.32 7.89 -9.33
N PHE A 97 9.14 7.09 -8.65
CA PHE A 97 8.84 6.54 -7.33
C PHE A 97 9.37 7.52 -6.28
N TRP A 98 8.47 8.21 -5.60
CA TRP A 98 8.84 9.07 -4.49
C TRP A 98 8.64 8.34 -3.19
N ARG A 99 9.56 8.49 -2.25
CA ARG A 99 9.49 7.85 -0.93
C ARG A 99 9.89 8.76 0.21
N LYS A 100 9.45 8.42 1.41
CA LYS A 100 9.88 9.04 2.65
C LYS A 100 9.85 8.01 3.77
N ASN A 101 10.90 8.02 4.58
CA ASN A 101 10.94 7.29 5.84
C ASN A 101 10.60 8.25 6.98
N ASN A 102 10.17 7.73 8.13
CA ASN A 102 9.74 8.52 9.27
C ASN A 102 8.60 9.50 8.91
N ALA A 103 7.68 9.09 8.04
CA ALA A 103 6.52 9.90 7.71
C ALA A 103 5.57 10.04 8.91
N SER A 104 4.78 11.10 8.89
CA SER A 104 3.72 11.36 9.86
C SER A 104 2.34 11.05 9.28
N ILE A 105 1.33 10.97 10.15
CA ILE A 105 -0.07 10.92 9.70
C ILE A 105 -0.46 12.19 8.96
N ASP A 106 0.17 13.32 9.28
CA ASP A 106 -0.06 14.56 8.57
C ASP A 106 0.50 14.52 7.13
N ASP A 107 1.64 13.85 6.90
CA ASP A 107 2.13 13.57 5.55
C ASP A 107 1.12 12.75 4.75
N LEU A 108 0.62 11.64 5.32
CA LEU A 108 -0.42 10.83 4.68
C LEU A 108 -1.67 11.66 4.37
N SER A 109 -2.15 12.44 5.34
CA SER A 109 -3.34 13.28 5.17
C SER A 109 -3.14 14.34 4.09
N LYS A 110 -1.98 15.01 4.04
CA LYS A 110 -1.65 15.97 2.98
C LYS A 110 -1.62 15.28 1.61
N ILE A 111 -0.94 14.16 1.48
CA ILE A 111 -0.80 13.48 0.18
C ILE A 111 -2.17 12.96 -0.31
N VAL A 112 -2.90 12.27 0.54
CA VAL A 112 -4.19 11.65 0.19
C VAL A 112 -5.29 12.69 0.03
N ASN A 113 -5.49 13.58 1.01
CA ASN A 113 -6.65 14.46 1.03
C ASN A 113 -6.43 15.77 0.28
N LYS A 114 -5.22 16.34 0.32
CA LYS A 114 -4.90 17.63 -0.32
C LYS A 114 -4.34 17.43 -1.72
N TYR A 115 -3.33 16.58 -1.88
CA TYR A 115 -2.71 16.34 -3.19
C TYR A 115 -3.44 15.29 -4.03
N LYS A 116 -4.40 14.56 -3.44
CA LYS A 116 -5.23 13.56 -4.13
C LYS A 116 -4.41 12.45 -4.78
N TYR A 117 -3.38 11.97 -4.09
CA TYR A 117 -2.64 10.76 -4.49
C TYR A 117 -2.83 9.62 -3.47
N PRO A 118 -3.13 8.40 -3.92
CA PRO A 118 -3.05 7.23 -3.06
C PRO A 118 -1.60 6.96 -2.65
N VAL A 119 -1.39 6.45 -1.43
CA VAL A 119 -0.05 6.30 -0.85
C VAL A 119 0.24 4.84 -0.53
N GLY A 120 1.29 4.27 -1.12
CA GLY A 120 1.81 2.97 -0.71
C GLY A 120 2.51 3.08 0.65
N VAL A 121 2.30 2.10 1.51
CA VAL A 121 2.94 2.01 2.82
C VAL A 121 3.46 0.59 3.07
N GLU A 122 4.49 0.49 3.89
CA GLU A 122 5.01 -0.76 4.45
C GLU A 122 4.76 -0.78 5.96
N TRP A 123 4.18 -1.86 6.46
CA TRP A 123 3.67 -1.96 7.82
C TRP A 123 3.51 -3.44 8.24
N GLN A 124 3.32 -3.70 9.53
CA GLN A 124 2.96 -5.01 10.06
C GLN A 124 1.49 -5.32 9.76
N GLY A 125 1.25 -6.15 8.75
CA GLY A 125 -0.08 -6.45 8.22
C GLY A 125 -1.00 -7.15 9.24
N VAL A 126 -2.32 -7.01 9.09
CA VAL A 126 -3.29 -7.69 9.97
C VAL A 126 -3.99 -8.80 9.19
N PHE A 127 -3.59 -10.04 9.45
CA PHE A 127 -4.02 -11.25 8.74
C PHE A 127 -4.98 -12.14 9.55
N TYR A 128 -5.21 -11.80 10.82
CA TYR A 128 -6.05 -12.54 11.76
C TYR A 128 -5.61 -14.01 11.90
N GLU A 129 -6.38 -14.94 11.34
CA GLU A 129 -6.16 -16.37 11.54
C GLU A 129 -5.09 -16.96 10.61
N ASP A 130 -4.64 -16.22 9.60
CA ASP A 130 -3.81 -16.79 8.54
C ASP A 130 -2.30 -16.70 8.79
N GLU A 131 -1.86 -15.69 9.52
CA GLU A 131 -0.45 -15.37 9.71
C GLU A 131 -0.22 -14.64 11.02
N ASP A 132 1.01 -14.74 11.54
CA ASP A 132 1.45 -13.99 12.72
C ASP A 132 1.24 -12.48 12.53
N GLU A 133 0.87 -11.81 13.63
CA GLU A 133 0.54 -10.39 13.59
C GLU A 133 1.75 -9.49 13.27
N ASP A 134 2.98 -10.01 13.17
CA ASP A 134 4.19 -9.21 12.91
C ASP A 134 4.82 -9.52 11.54
N ASN A 135 4.01 -9.93 10.56
CA ASN A 135 4.46 -10.09 9.19
C ASN A 135 4.41 -8.76 8.41
N GLY A 136 5.54 -8.44 7.78
CA GLY A 136 5.70 -7.31 6.87
C GLY A 136 4.73 -7.32 5.69
N HIS A 137 4.11 -6.19 5.40
CA HIS A 137 3.07 -6.08 4.38
C HIS A 137 3.06 -4.73 3.68
N TYR A 138 2.66 -4.75 2.41
CA TYR A 138 2.42 -3.55 1.62
C TYR A 138 0.94 -3.35 1.36
N SER A 139 0.45 -2.13 1.59
CA SER A 139 -0.93 -1.72 1.31
C SER A 139 -0.96 -0.29 0.77
N VAL A 140 -2.11 0.16 0.27
CA VAL A 140 -2.31 1.53 -0.24
C VAL A 140 -3.29 2.29 0.63
N VAL A 141 -2.88 3.38 1.27
CA VAL A 141 -3.76 4.31 1.97
C VAL A 141 -4.57 5.12 0.96
N THR A 142 -5.89 5.11 1.12
CA THR A 142 -6.85 5.72 0.21
C THR A 142 -7.67 6.86 0.84
N LYS A 143 -7.79 6.88 2.18
CA LYS A 143 -8.43 7.97 2.92
C LYS A 143 -7.76 8.15 4.27
N VAL A 144 -7.62 9.40 4.72
CA VAL A 144 -7.20 9.71 6.09
C VAL A 144 -8.20 10.67 6.70
N ASP A 145 -8.79 10.28 7.83
CA ASP A 145 -9.73 11.08 8.58
C ASP A 145 -9.16 11.32 9.97
N LYS A 146 -8.45 12.45 10.13
CA LYS A 146 -7.76 12.78 11.38
C LYS A 146 -8.74 13.11 12.50
N GLU A 147 -9.88 13.70 12.16
CA GLU A 147 -10.92 14.11 13.10
C GLU A 147 -11.63 12.88 13.68
N ALA A 148 -12.09 11.98 12.81
CA ALA A 148 -12.71 10.73 13.23
C ALA A 148 -11.69 9.64 13.65
N GLY A 149 -10.38 9.93 13.57
CA GLY A 149 -9.31 9.06 14.07
C GLY A 149 -9.08 7.78 13.28
N PHE A 150 -9.44 7.73 11.99
CA PHE A 150 -9.29 6.53 11.16
C PHE A 150 -8.63 6.80 9.80
N LEU A 151 -8.13 5.73 9.18
CA LEU A 151 -7.73 5.73 7.78
C LEU A 151 -8.35 4.54 7.04
N ARG A 152 -8.42 4.63 5.71
CA ARG A 152 -8.80 3.50 4.85
C ARG A 152 -7.65 3.07 3.97
N MET A 153 -7.58 1.76 3.71
CA MET A 153 -6.50 1.16 2.93
C MET A 153 -7.02 0.08 1.98
N SER A 154 -6.58 0.15 0.71
CA SER A 154 -6.66 -0.99 -0.21
C SER A 154 -5.57 -1.99 0.16
N ASP A 155 -6.00 -3.12 0.72
CA ASP A 155 -5.13 -4.21 1.16
C ASP A 155 -5.16 -5.33 0.11
N PRO A 156 -4.02 -5.70 -0.51
CA PRO A 156 -4.01 -6.69 -1.58
C PRO A 156 -4.20 -8.12 -1.08
N TYR A 157 -4.23 -8.36 0.24
CA TYR A 157 -4.35 -9.69 0.79
C TYR A 157 -5.65 -10.39 0.36
N PRO A 158 -5.64 -11.69 0.00
CA PRO A 158 -6.79 -12.39 -0.60
C PRO A 158 -8.14 -12.22 0.13
N LYS A 159 -8.14 -12.26 1.46
CA LYS A 159 -9.36 -12.11 2.27
C LYS A 159 -9.91 -10.68 2.30
N PHE A 160 -9.07 -9.68 1.99
CA PHE A 160 -9.40 -8.27 2.15
C PHE A 160 -9.54 -7.53 0.83
N ALA A 161 -8.88 -8.01 -0.23
CA ALA A 161 -8.91 -7.39 -1.56
C ALA A 161 -10.32 -7.07 -2.07
N GLY A 162 -10.38 -6.05 -2.94
CA GLY A 162 -11.61 -5.53 -3.54
C GLY A 162 -12.36 -4.50 -2.68
N ILE A 163 -12.02 -4.32 -1.41
CA ILE A 163 -12.62 -3.30 -0.54
C ILE A 163 -11.57 -2.62 0.33
N ASP A 164 -11.68 -1.30 0.49
CA ASP A 164 -10.75 -0.57 1.35
C ASP A 164 -11.11 -0.82 2.81
N ARG A 165 -10.20 -1.46 3.56
CA ARG A 165 -10.32 -1.72 5.00
C ARG A 165 -10.27 -0.41 5.78
N LYS A 166 -10.78 -0.39 7.01
CA LYS A 166 -10.76 0.79 7.91
C LYS A 166 -9.99 0.47 9.18
N PHE A 167 -8.97 1.28 9.48
CA PHE A 167 -8.14 1.14 10.67
C PHE A 167 -8.18 2.41 11.52
N GLU A 168 -8.13 2.26 12.83
CA GLU A 168 -7.85 3.37 13.73
C GLU A 168 -6.41 3.85 13.49
N ILE A 169 -6.22 5.16 13.42
CA ILE A 169 -4.90 5.76 13.15
C ILE A 169 -3.89 5.34 14.23
N LYS A 170 -4.29 5.37 15.50
CA LYS A 170 -3.42 4.97 16.62
C LYS A 170 -2.94 3.52 16.49
N PHE A 171 -3.82 2.63 16.06
CA PHE A 171 -3.49 1.23 15.83
C PHE A 171 -2.53 1.07 14.64
N PHE A 172 -2.81 1.72 13.51
CA PHE A 172 -1.93 1.73 12.35
C PHE A 172 -0.52 2.24 12.70
N VAL A 173 -0.40 3.38 13.40
CA VAL A 173 0.90 3.99 13.74
C VAL A 173 1.78 3.06 14.56
N LYS A 174 1.22 2.27 15.48
CA LYS A 174 1.98 1.27 16.27
C LYS A 174 2.58 0.17 15.41
N ARG A 175 1.97 -0.10 14.25
CA ARG A 175 2.30 -1.18 13.32
C ARG A 175 3.00 -0.67 12.07
N TRP A 176 3.26 0.63 11.98
CA TRP A 176 3.79 1.25 10.78
C TRP A 176 5.32 1.16 10.70
N TRP A 177 5.80 -0.07 10.62
CA TRP A 177 7.20 -0.43 10.46
C TRP A 177 7.30 -1.85 9.91
N ASP A 178 8.49 -2.23 9.42
CA ASP A 178 8.82 -3.59 9.02
C ASP A 178 10.33 -3.88 9.14
N VAL A 179 10.70 -5.16 9.11
CA VAL A 179 12.08 -5.66 9.12
C VAL A 179 12.36 -6.39 7.81
N ASN A 180 13.15 -5.73 6.95
CA ASN A 180 13.61 -6.28 5.69
C ASN A 180 14.97 -6.96 5.84
N ILE A 181 15.19 -8.07 5.12
CA ILE A 181 16.52 -8.69 4.98
C ILE A 181 17.13 -8.23 3.64
N ILE A 182 18.16 -7.40 3.71
CA ILE A 182 18.87 -6.87 2.54
C ILE A 182 20.33 -7.31 2.62
N ASN A 183 20.76 -8.13 1.65
CA ASN A 183 22.11 -8.71 1.61
C ASN A 183 22.51 -9.39 2.93
N GLY A 184 21.59 -10.16 3.51
CA GLY A 184 21.78 -10.86 4.78
C GLY A 184 21.70 -9.97 6.04
N ARG A 185 21.49 -8.66 5.90
CA ARG A 185 21.39 -7.73 7.03
C ARG A 185 19.95 -7.33 7.28
N LYS A 186 19.55 -7.30 8.56
CA LYS A 186 18.25 -6.76 8.98
C LYS A 186 18.26 -5.23 8.85
N VAL A 187 17.28 -4.70 8.14
CA VAL A 187 17.04 -3.27 7.94
C VAL A 187 15.62 -2.97 8.42
N ILE A 188 15.47 -2.04 9.36
CA ILE A 188 14.16 -1.66 9.88
C ILE A 188 13.66 -0.44 9.13
N ASP A 189 12.57 -0.59 8.41
CA ASP A 189 11.88 0.51 7.74
C ASP A 189 10.78 1.03 8.66
N LYS A 190 10.89 2.28 9.10
CA LYS A 190 9.91 2.92 10.00
C LYS A 190 9.12 3.97 9.26
N LYS A 191 7.78 3.87 9.35
CA LYS A 191 6.81 4.81 8.79
C LYS A 191 7.13 5.17 7.35
N MET A 192 7.38 4.13 6.54
CA MET A 192 7.75 4.28 5.15
C MET A 192 6.49 4.53 4.31
N ILE A 193 6.56 5.57 3.48
CA ILE A 193 5.57 5.87 2.45
C ILE A 193 6.21 5.95 1.09
N PHE A 194 5.41 5.69 0.06
CA PHE A 194 5.76 5.99 -1.31
C PHE A 194 4.55 6.34 -2.16
N VAL A 195 4.81 7.08 -3.24
CA VAL A 195 3.84 7.39 -4.30
C VAL A 195 4.50 7.22 -5.66
N ILE A 196 3.69 6.97 -6.67
CA ILE A 196 4.11 6.97 -8.07
C ILE A 196 3.48 8.18 -8.74
N THR A 197 4.28 8.97 -9.45
CA THR A 197 3.80 10.13 -10.21
C THR A 197 4.35 10.08 -11.63
N PRO A 198 3.68 10.68 -12.62
CA PRO A 198 4.33 11.08 -13.86
C PRO A 198 5.58 11.93 -13.57
N LYS A 199 6.63 11.81 -14.39
CA LYS A 199 7.90 12.52 -14.21
C LYS A 199 7.77 14.04 -14.30
N LYS A 200 6.77 14.51 -15.06
CA LYS A 200 6.42 15.93 -15.20
C LYS A 200 5.77 16.54 -13.96
N GLU A 201 5.27 15.72 -13.03
CA GLU A 201 4.67 16.22 -11.80
C GLU A 201 5.75 16.77 -10.85
N THR A 202 5.52 17.96 -10.34
CA THR A 202 6.36 18.55 -9.29
C THR A 202 5.85 18.14 -7.92
N TRP A 203 6.68 17.47 -7.13
CA TRP A 203 6.31 17.08 -5.77
C TRP A 203 6.75 18.13 -4.74
N PRO A 204 5.90 18.53 -3.78
CA PRO A 204 6.25 19.58 -2.83
C PRO A 204 7.49 19.24 -1.99
N LYS A 205 8.55 20.05 -2.09
CA LYS A 205 9.79 19.89 -1.31
C LYS A 205 9.54 19.78 0.20
N LYS A 206 8.55 20.53 0.71
CA LYS A 206 8.14 20.53 2.13
C LYS A 206 7.66 19.17 2.65
N LEU A 207 7.24 18.25 1.78
CA LEU A 207 6.89 16.90 2.19
C LEU A 207 8.13 16.04 2.48
N GLY A 208 9.33 16.46 2.03
CA GLY A 208 10.58 15.75 2.29
C GLY A 208 10.70 14.41 1.56
N MET A 209 9.95 14.22 0.47
CA MET A 209 9.99 13.00 -0.34
C MET A 209 11.24 12.99 -1.23
N LYS A 210 11.83 11.81 -1.43
CA LYS A 210 13.03 11.58 -2.24
C LYS A 210 12.70 10.63 -3.39
N LYS A 211 13.40 10.79 -4.52
CA LYS A 211 13.36 9.83 -5.63
C LYS A 211 14.17 8.57 -5.31
#